data_AF-A0A4U6V4L5-F1
#
_entry.id   AF-A0A4U6V4L5-F1
#
_cell.length_a   1.000
_cell.length_b   1.000
_cell.length_c   1.000
_cell.angle_alpha   90.00
_cell.angle_beta   90.00
_cell.angle_gamma   90.00
#
_symmetry.space_group_name_H-M   'P 1'
#
loop_
_entity.id
_entity.type
_entity.pdbx_description
1 polymer ?
#
loop_
_entity_poly.entity_id
_entity_poly.type
_entity_poly.pdbx_seq_one_letter_code
_entity_poly.pdbx_strand_id
1 'polypeptide(L)'
;MAMAILRLSPALSPASCAVVSFPCRPSSHLVPRPPSRSATLICLAATPKVPLPIASPPSLGDDPSKWDPAECDALLRGGEQVASVLQEMLTLMEDMEMDGAFEPVAVELVAQGVIGKRVDEMESGFLMALDYMIQLAQKDADDERKSLLEVIKQTVLDHLTKKCPPHVQVVGLLCQTEKKESRHELLRRVAAGGGVFKNDKGLKCQIPGANLNDIANQADDLLESMESRDTIPDRKLLARLVIVREEARNMMGGGLLDERNDRGLTTLPEAEVNFLSKLVALKPGKALERMIRDVMNGKGEGADNVEQSSADSHSEQEHLTGVSGRGSVSGRKPRPVRPGMFLETVSKVLGGVYASNTSGITAQHLEWVHQTTLKILQEMAF
;
A
#
# COMPACT_ATOMS: atom_id res chain seq x y z
N MET A 1 31.17 39.19 -41.87
CA MET A 1 30.57 38.01 -42.52
C MET A 1 29.11 37.95 -42.06
N ALA A 2 28.20 37.81 -43.01
CA ALA A 2 26.85 38.41 -43.03
C ALA A 2 25.92 38.15 -41.81
N MET A 3 25.33 39.25 -41.34
CA MET A 3 24.01 39.33 -40.69
C MET A 3 22.91 39.28 -41.77
N ALA A 4 21.75 38.71 -41.44
CA ALA A 4 20.50 38.99 -42.15
C ALA A 4 19.34 39.13 -41.15
N ILE A 5 18.79 40.35 -41.12
CA ILE A 5 17.51 40.79 -40.54
C ILE A 5 16.63 41.20 -41.74
N LEU A 6 15.29 41.19 -41.56
CA LEU A 6 14.17 41.76 -42.37
C LEU A 6 13.30 40.67 -43.01
N ARG A 7 11.95 40.64 -42.96
CA ARG A 7 10.82 41.58 -42.70
C ARG A 7 9.59 40.75 -42.27
N LEU A 8 8.73 41.15 -41.32
CA LEU A 8 7.58 42.09 -41.38
C LEU A 8 6.46 41.75 -42.40
N SER A 9 5.33 41.30 -41.83
CA SER A 9 3.86 41.19 -42.12
C SER A 9 3.23 41.98 -43.30
N PRO A 10 1.87 42.04 -43.55
CA PRO A 10 0.68 41.30 -43.05
C PRO A 10 -0.37 40.93 -44.17
N ALA A 11 -1.54 40.38 -43.78
CA ALA A 11 -2.91 40.81 -44.17
C ALA A 11 -3.90 39.79 -44.80
N LEU A 12 -5.14 39.88 -44.26
CA LEU A 12 -6.48 39.70 -44.85
C LEU A 12 -7.19 38.31 -44.85
N SER A 13 -8.28 38.26 -44.06
CA SER A 13 -9.43 37.31 -44.05
C SER A 13 -10.42 37.59 -45.23
N PRO A 14 -11.71 37.14 -45.26
CA PRO A 14 -12.48 36.03 -44.64
C PRO A 14 -13.44 35.30 -45.66
N ALA A 15 -14.44 34.55 -45.14
CA ALA A 15 -15.67 33.99 -45.75
C ALA A 15 -15.58 32.51 -46.25
N SER A 16 -16.54 31.61 -45.99
CA SER A 16 -18.00 31.78 -45.99
C SER A 16 -18.75 30.81 -45.06
N CYS A 17 -19.86 31.31 -44.51
CA CYS A 17 -20.97 30.57 -43.91
C CYS A 17 -21.78 29.80 -44.96
N ALA A 18 -22.41 28.70 -44.56
CA ALA A 18 -23.60 28.16 -45.22
C ALA A 18 -24.67 27.81 -44.18
N VAL A 19 -25.76 28.56 -44.26
CA VAL A 19 -27.03 28.42 -43.55
C VAL A 19 -27.93 27.53 -44.40
N VAL A 20 -28.69 26.61 -43.80
CA VAL A 20 -29.90 26.06 -44.42
C VAL A 20 -31.01 26.04 -43.38
N SER A 21 -32.12 26.70 -43.72
CA SER A 21 -33.29 26.93 -42.88
C SER A 21 -34.51 26.15 -43.42
N PHE A 22 -35.22 25.48 -42.50
CA PHE A 22 -36.69 25.26 -42.34
C PHE A 22 -37.64 24.94 -43.52
N PRO A 23 -38.73 24.20 -43.22
CA PRO A 23 -40.01 24.87 -42.89
C PRO A 23 -40.81 24.30 -41.69
N CYS A 24 -41.55 25.21 -41.01
CA CYS A 24 -42.68 25.00 -40.06
C CYS A 24 -43.88 24.26 -40.71
N ARG A 25 -44.94 23.71 -40.07
CA ARG A 25 -45.74 23.78 -38.79
C ARG A 25 -46.80 22.61 -38.89
N PRO A 26 -47.86 22.39 -38.04
CA PRO A 26 -48.32 23.03 -36.79
C PRO A 26 -48.76 22.09 -35.62
N SER A 27 -49.20 22.74 -34.53
CA SER A 27 -49.57 22.31 -33.17
C SER A 27 -50.66 21.25 -32.96
N SER A 28 -50.60 20.57 -31.81
CA SER A 28 -51.80 20.11 -31.06
C SER A 28 -51.57 19.92 -29.54
N HIS A 29 -52.36 20.67 -28.77
CA HIS A 29 -53.07 20.39 -27.51
C HIS A 29 -52.44 19.73 -26.26
N LEU A 30 -52.46 20.54 -25.19
CA LEU A 30 -52.71 20.29 -23.75
C LEU A 30 -53.30 18.93 -23.31
N VAL A 31 -52.68 18.29 -22.30
CA VAL A 31 -53.34 17.63 -21.15
C VAL A 31 -52.41 17.65 -19.91
N PRO A 32 -52.88 18.03 -18.70
CA PRO A 32 -52.16 17.86 -17.43
C PRO A 32 -52.75 16.73 -16.57
N ARG A 33 -51.93 15.87 -15.94
CA ARG A 33 -52.34 14.95 -14.84
C ARG A 33 -51.16 14.16 -14.24
N PRO A 34 -51.28 13.59 -13.02
CA PRO A 34 -51.17 14.18 -11.68
C PRO A 34 -49.92 13.61 -10.92
N PRO A 35 -49.63 13.98 -9.65
CA PRO A 35 -48.43 13.50 -8.96
C PRO A 35 -48.65 12.09 -8.43
N SER A 36 -47.72 11.17 -8.67
CA SER A 36 -47.76 9.83 -8.07
C SER A 36 -46.39 9.40 -7.56
N ARG A 37 -46.25 9.52 -6.24
CA ARG A 37 -45.74 8.53 -5.28
C ARG A 37 -44.37 7.89 -5.55
N SER A 38 -43.44 8.23 -4.65
CA SER A 38 -42.44 7.34 -4.02
C SER A 38 -41.76 6.33 -4.96
N ALA A 39 -40.68 6.77 -5.61
CA ALA A 39 -39.72 5.88 -6.23
C ALA A 39 -38.84 5.27 -5.12
N THR A 40 -39.08 3.99 -4.82
CA THR A 40 -38.16 3.15 -4.08
C THR A 40 -36.85 3.06 -4.88
N LEU A 41 -35.77 3.54 -4.26
CA LEU A 41 -34.38 3.38 -4.72
C LEU A 41 -34.08 1.89 -4.94
N ILE A 42 -33.68 1.54 -6.16
CA ILE A 42 -33.12 0.23 -6.48
C ILE A 42 -31.80 0.52 -7.18
N CYS A 43 -30.73 0.69 -6.40
CA CYS A 43 -29.39 0.82 -6.95
C CYS A 43 -28.86 -0.57 -7.31
N LEU A 44 -28.73 -0.83 -8.61
CA LEU A 44 -28.00 -1.98 -9.11
C LEU A 44 -26.51 -1.82 -8.76
N ALA A 45 -26.01 -2.75 -7.96
CA ALA A 45 -24.64 -2.80 -7.43
C ALA A 45 -23.59 -2.56 -8.53
N ALA A 46 -22.90 -1.42 -8.46
CA ALA A 46 -21.66 -1.20 -9.16
C ALA A 46 -20.59 -2.09 -8.53
N THR A 47 -19.88 -2.87 -9.35
CA THR A 47 -18.77 -3.69 -8.89
C THR A 47 -17.64 -2.77 -8.41
N PRO A 48 -17.21 -2.86 -7.13
CA PRO A 48 -16.17 -1.99 -6.63
C PRO A 48 -14.85 -2.26 -7.36
N LYS A 49 -14.16 -1.19 -7.77
CA LYS A 49 -12.75 -1.26 -8.19
C LYS A 49 -11.96 -1.89 -7.04
N VAL A 50 -11.08 -2.83 -7.39
CA VAL A 50 -10.21 -3.54 -6.45
C VAL A 50 -9.54 -2.54 -5.49
N PRO A 51 -9.65 -2.74 -4.16
CA PRO A 51 -9.13 -1.78 -3.18
C PRO A 51 -7.63 -1.54 -3.34
N LEU A 52 -7.21 -0.28 -3.24
CA LEU A 52 -5.81 0.05 -2.99
C LEU A 52 -5.47 -0.41 -1.55
N PRO A 53 -4.50 -1.30 -1.32
CA PRO A 53 -4.05 -1.66 0.00
C PRO A 53 -3.09 -0.56 0.48
N ILE A 54 -3.66 0.57 0.88
CA ILE A 54 -3.08 1.31 1.99
C ILE A 54 -3.43 0.48 3.22
N ALA A 55 -2.42 0.11 4.02
CA ALA A 55 -2.60 -0.71 5.20
C ALA A 55 -3.86 -0.25 5.93
N SER A 56 -4.86 -1.13 6.02
CA SER A 56 -6.03 -0.86 6.86
C SER A 56 -5.48 -0.51 8.25
N PRO A 57 -5.97 0.56 8.89
CA PRO A 57 -5.65 0.78 10.30
C PRO A 57 -5.96 -0.51 11.08
N PRO A 58 -5.27 -0.75 12.22
CA PRO A 58 -5.47 -1.94 13.03
C PRO A 58 -6.97 -2.20 13.19
N SER A 59 -7.40 -3.44 12.97
CA SER A 59 -8.80 -3.83 13.07
C SER A 59 -9.34 -3.28 14.39
N LEU A 60 -10.30 -2.35 14.31
CA LEU A 60 -11.01 -1.84 15.48
C LEU A 60 -11.44 -3.06 16.30
N GLY A 61 -11.01 -3.12 17.57
CA GLY A 61 -11.48 -4.16 18.47
C GLY A 61 -13.00 -4.11 18.49
N ASP A 62 -13.65 -5.27 18.35
CA ASP A 62 -15.11 -5.39 18.23
C ASP A 62 -15.92 -4.80 19.39
N ASP A 63 -15.25 -4.37 20.45
CA ASP A 63 -15.85 -3.91 21.69
C ASP A 63 -15.48 -2.43 21.99
N PRO A 64 -16.39 -1.47 21.74
CA PRO A 64 -16.17 -0.05 22.00
C PRO A 64 -15.99 0.27 23.50
N SER A 65 -16.27 -0.70 24.39
CA SER A 65 -16.02 -0.57 25.83
C SER A 65 -14.54 -0.63 26.23
N LYS A 66 -13.65 -1.00 25.29
CA LYS A 66 -12.20 -1.13 25.53
C LYS A 66 -11.37 0.07 25.05
N TRP A 67 -12.02 1.09 24.48
CA TRP A 67 -11.32 2.19 23.85
C TRP A 67 -10.91 3.24 24.88
N ASP A 68 -9.73 3.84 24.68
CA ASP A 68 -9.28 4.97 25.48
C ASP A 68 -10.16 6.20 25.20
N PRO A 69 -10.49 7.05 26.19
CA PRO A 69 -11.20 8.30 25.97
C PRO A 69 -10.73 9.15 24.78
N ALA A 70 -9.43 9.16 24.47
CA ALA A 70 -8.90 9.88 23.32
C ALA A 70 -9.31 9.26 21.97
N GLU A 71 -9.36 7.92 21.89
CA GLU A 71 -9.81 7.20 20.70
C GLU A 71 -11.32 7.40 20.47
N CYS A 72 -12.11 7.41 21.55
CA CYS A 72 -13.54 7.73 21.49
C CYS A 72 -13.80 9.15 20.99
N ASP A 73 -13.08 10.16 21.51
CA ASP A 73 -13.21 11.55 21.05
C ASP A 73 -12.83 11.70 19.57
N ALA A 74 -11.72 11.08 19.15
CA ALA A 74 -11.30 11.07 17.76
C ALA A 74 -12.33 10.38 16.84
N LEU A 75 -12.97 9.29 17.29
CA LEU A 75 -14.04 8.65 16.54
C LEU A 75 -15.24 9.59 16.36
N LEU A 76 -15.69 10.24 17.44
CA LEU A 76 -16.86 11.11 17.41
C LEU A 76 -16.65 12.30 16.47
N ARG A 77 -15.51 12.98 16.57
CA ARG A 77 -15.14 14.07 15.65
C ARG A 77 -15.02 13.60 14.21
N GLY A 78 -14.38 12.45 14.00
CA GLY A 78 -14.33 11.81 12.68
C GLY A 78 -15.74 11.49 12.13
N GLY A 79 -16.65 11.04 13.00
CA GLY A 79 -18.04 10.77 12.67
C GLY A 79 -18.81 12.02 12.23
N GLU A 80 -18.63 13.13 12.93
CA GLU A 80 -19.20 14.43 12.54
C GLU A 80 -18.66 14.89 11.17
N GLN A 81 -17.36 14.71 10.90
CA GLN A 81 -16.78 15.03 9.60
C GLN A 81 -17.33 14.15 8.47
N VAL A 82 -17.49 12.84 8.69
CA VAL A 82 -18.12 11.93 7.70
C VAL A 82 -19.56 12.32 7.43
N ALA A 83 -20.34 12.62 8.47
CA ALA A 83 -21.72 13.09 8.32
C ALA A 83 -21.79 14.40 7.54
N SER A 84 -20.89 15.34 7.80
CA SER A 84 -20.79 16.59 7.02
C SER A 84 -20.45 16.36 5.55
N VAL A 85 -19.55 15.40 5.24
CA VAL A 85 -19.20 15.06 3.85
C VAL A 85 -20.40 14.46 3.14
N LEU A 86 -21.09 13.50 3.77
CA LEU A 86 -22.30 12.88 3.21
C LEU A 86 -23.41 13.91 2.97
N GLN A 87 -23.60 14.86 3.88
CA GLN A 87 -24.59 15.92 3.73
C GLN A 87 -24.27 16.84 2.55
N GLU A 88 -23.00 17.25 2.38
CA GLU A 88 -22.60 18.07 1.23
C GLU A 88 -22.76 17.29 -0.09
N MET A 89 -22.43 16.00 -0.11
CA MET A 89 -22.66 15.14 -1.26
C MET A 89 -24.15 15.08 -1.64
N LEU A 90 -25.04 14.91 -0.65
CA LEU A 90 -26.49 14.92 -0.87
C LEU A 90 -26.95 16.24 -1.49
N THR A 91 -26.53 17.38 -0.95
CA THR A 91 -26.92 18.70 -1.49
C THR A 91 -26.47 18.89 -2.94
N LEU A 92 -25.27 18.44 -3.29
CA LEU A 92 -24.77 18.54 -4.67
C LEU A 92 -25.47 17.58 -5.62
N MET A 93 -25.90 16.42 -5.13
CA MET A 93 -26.65 15.45 -5.92
C MET A 93 -28.10 15.89 -6.16
N GLU A 94 -28.74 16.55 -5.19
CA GLU A 94 -30.10 17.11 -5.34
C GLU A 94 -30.15 18.19 -6.43
N ASP A 95 -29.08 18.96 -6.59
CA ASP A 95 -28.93 19.99 -7.63
C ASP A 95 -28.64 19.39 -9.03
N MET A 96 -28.28 18.11 -9.11
CA MET A 96 -28.01 17.41 -10.38
C MET A 96 -29.28 16.73 -10.90
N GLU A 97 -29.78 17.17 -12.07
CA GLU A 97 -30.81 16.43 -12.80
C GLU A 97 -30.21 15.11 -13.33
N MET A 98 -30.48 14.00 -12.65
CA MET A 98 -29.89 12.70 -12.94
C MET A 98 -30.90 11.72 -13.56
N ASP A 99 -30.64 11.29 -14.79
CA ASP A 99 -31.25 10.09 -15.36
C ASP A 99 -30.58 8.85 -14.73
N GLY A 100 -31.36 7.95 -14.12
CA GLY A 100 -30.90 6.88 -13.22
C GLY A 100 -29.84 5.89 -13.74
N ALA A 101 -29.44 5.96 -15.02
CA ALA A 101 -28.34 5.16 -15.58
C ALA A 101 -26.93 5.69 -15.21
N PHE A 102 -26.81 6.95 -14.78
CA PHE A 102 -25.52 7.59 -14.45
C PHE A 102 -25.28 7.76 -12.95
N GLU A 103 -26.19 7.25 -12.11
CA GLU A 103 -26.17 7.39 -10.66
C GLU A 103 -24.83 6.99 -9.99
N PRO A 104 -24.23 5.81 -10.25
CA PRO A 104 -22.96 5.45 -9.60
C PRO A 104 -21.78 6.32 -10.03
N VAL A 105 -21.80 6.81 -11.28
CA VAL A 105 -20.75 7.69 -11.81
C VAL A 105 -20.88 9.08 -11.21
N ALA A 106 -22.10 9.57 -10.99
CA ALA A 106 -22.33 10.84 -10.30
C ALA A 106 -21.90 10.79 -8.84
N VAL A 107 -22.17 9.68 -8.13
CA VAL A 107 -21.69 9.50 -6.76
C VAL A 107 -20.15 9.60 -6.69
N GLU A 108 -19.43 8.93 -7.59
CA GLU A 108 -17.95 9.01 -7.65
C GLU A 108 -17.48 10.45 -7.96
N LEU A 109 -18.14 11.15 -8.88
CA LEU A 109 -17.79 12.53 -9.26
C LEU A 109 -18.03 13.53 -8.11
N VAL A 110 -19.20 13.43 -7.46
CA VAL A 110 -19.55 14.29 -6.32
C VAL A 110 -18.64 14.01 -5.14
N ALA A 111 -18.37 12.73 -4.83
CA ALA A 111 -17.40 12.36 -3.80
C ALA A 111 -16.02 12.98 -4.09
N GLN A 112 -15.52 12.88 -5.32
CA GLN A 112 -14.24 13.50 -5.70
C GLN A 112 -14.23 15.01 -5.50
N GLY A 113 -15.33 15.69 -5.82
CA GLY A 113 -15.48 17.13 -5.66
C GLY A 113 -15.53 17.58 -4.20
N VAL A 114 -16.32 16.91 -3.35
CA VAL A 114 -16.45 17.25 -1.93
C VAL A 114 -15.16 16.92 -1.17
N ILE A 115 -14.64 15.70 -1.35
CA ILE A 115 -13.42 15.26 -0.65
C ILE A 115 -12.22 16.08 -1.10
N GLY A 116 -12.11 16.39 -2.39
CA GLY A 116 -11.00 17.18 -2.92
C GLY A 116 -10.85 18.56 -2.28
N LYS A 117 -11.96 19.18 -1.83
CA LYS A 117 -11.95 20.46 -1.12
C LYS A 117 -11.49 20.34 0.33
N ARG A 118 -11.81 19.23 0.99
CA ARG A 118 -11.69 19.07 2.45
C ARG A 118 -10.54 18.17 2.89
N VAL A 119 -9.90 17.43 1.98
CA VAL A 119 -8.91 16.39 2.34
C VAL A 119 -7.72 16.90 3.16
N ASP A 120 -7.34 18.18 3.00
CA ASP A 120 -6.26 18.79 3.77
C ASP A 120 -6.67 19.19 5.21
N GLU A 121 -7.98 19.33 5.44
CA GLU A 121 -8.57 19.75 6.73
C GLU A 121 -9.15 18.56 7.50
N MET A 122 -9.14 17.36 6.91
CA MET A 122 -9.68 16.15 7.52
C MET A 122 -8.80 15.68 8.67
N GLU A 123 -9.43 15.35 9.79
CA GLU A 123 -8.74 14.92 11.00
C GLU A 123 -8.34 13.43 10.92
N SER A 124 -7.36 13.03 11.73
CA SER A 124 -6.91 11.63 11.80
C SER A 124 -8.03 10.66 12.19
N GLY A 125 -9.05 11.13 12.91
CA GLY A 125 -10.23 10.35 13.29
C GLY A 125 -11.18 10.03 12.14
N PHE A 126 -11.10 10.74 11.00
CA PHE A 126 -12.04 10.56 9.89
C PHE A 126 -12.02 9.16 9.29
N LEU A 127 -10.84 8.65 8.92
CA LEU A 127 -10.73 7.32 8.30
C LEU A 127 -11.10 6.22 9.30
N MET A 128 -10.81 6.44 10.58
CA MET A 128 -11.22 5.54 11.66
C MET A 128 -12.74 5.47 11.79
N ALA A 129 -13.42 6.63 11.73
CA ALA A 129 -14.87 6.70 11.76
C ALA A 129 -15.52 6.06 10.51
N LEU A 130 -14.95 6.28 9.32
CA LEU A 130 -15.40 5.59 8.10
C LEU A 130 -15.30 4.07 8.24
N ASP A 131 -14.16 3.57 8.70
CA ASP A 131 -13.96 2.13 8.88
C ASP A 131 -14.93 1.54 9.89
N TYR A 132 -15.18 2.24 10.99
CA TYR A 132 -16.20 1.85 11.96
C TYR A 132 -17.61 1.82 11.33
N MET A 133 -17.98 2.85 10.56
CA MET A 133 -19.28 2.91 9.90
C MET A 133 -19.45 1.83 8.83
N ILE A 134 -18.39 1.47 8.09
CA ILE A 134 -18.40 0.35 7.15
C ILE A 134 -18.63 -0.97 7.90
N GLN A 135 -17.96 -1.18 9.04
CA GLN A 135 -18.18 -2.35 9.88
C GLN A 135 -19.61 -2.41 10.43
N LEU A 136 -20.17 -1.29 10.87
CA LEU A 136 -21.57 -1.21 11.29
C LEU A 136 -22.53 -1.54 10.15
N ALA A 137 -22.32 -0.98 8.95
CA ALA A 137 -23.12 -1.30 7.77
C ALA A 137 -23.08 -2.80 7.42
N GLN A 138 -21.91 -3.42 7.57
CA GLN A 138 -21.77 -4.86 7.39
C GLN A 138 -22.48 -5.67 8.49
N LYS A 139 -22.46 -5.23 9.75
CA LYS A 139 -23.19 -5.87 10.85
C LYS A 139 -24.71 -5.77 10.67
N ASP A 140 -25.18 -4.65 10.14
CA ASP A 140 -26.59 -4.38 9.87
C ASP A 140 -27.09 -5.00 8.54
N ALA A 141 -26.22 -5.68 7.78
CA ALA A 141 -26.50 -6.22 6.45
C ALA A 141 -27.04 -5.17 5.45
N ASP A 142 -26.56 -3.93 5.57
CA ASP A 142 -26.91 -2.81 4.71
C ASP A 142 -25.83 -2.62 3.63
N ASP A 143 -25.99 -3.37 2.54
CA ASP A 143 -25.03 -3.39 1.42
C ASP A 143 -24.96 -2.05 0.67
N GLU A 144 -26.06 -1.29 0.62
CA GLU A 144 -26.11 0.01 -0.05
C GLU A 144 -25.25 1.03 0.72
N ARG A 145 -25.48 1.19 2.03
CA ARG A 145 -24.68 2.08 2.88
C ARG A 145 -23.21 1.68 2.88
N LYS A 146 -22.94 0.37 2.93
CA LYS A 146 -21.58 -0.16 2.86
C LYS A 146 -20.89 0.26 1.56
N SER A 147 -21.53 0.05 0.41
CA SER A 147 -20.95 0.37 -0.91
C SER A 147 -20.64 1.86 -1.06
N LEU A 148 -21.53 2.74 -0.58
CA LEU A 148 -21.32 4.19 -0.59
C LEU A 148 -20.12 4.60 0.27
N LEU A 149 -20.03 4.08 1.50
CA LEU A 149 -18.92 4.37 2.40
C LEU A 149 -17.58 3.84 1.87
N GLU A 150 -17.58 2.69 1.20
CA GLU A 150 -16.40 2.16 0.50
C GLU A 150 -15.95 3.07 -0.66
N VAL A 151 -16.89 3.63 -1.44
CA VAL A 151 -16.57 4.61 -2.50
C VAL A 151 -15.94 5.88 -1.90
N ILE A 152 -16.48 6.39 -0.80
CA ILE A 152 -15.95 7.56 -0.10
C ILE A 152 -14.55 7.26 0.43
N LYS A 153 -14.37 6.14 1.14
CA LYS A 153 -13.07 5.70 1.64
C LYS A 153 -12.05 5.62 0.50
N GLN A 154 -12.40 4.96 -0.61
CA GLN A 154 -11.50 4.83 -1.76
C GLN A 154 -11.16 6.20 -2.36
N THR A 155 -12.13 7.11 -2.45
CA THR A 155 -11.92 8.46 -3.00
C THR A 155 -10.98 9.30 -2.12
N VAL A 156 -11.07 9.18 -0.80
CA VAL A 156 -10.13 9.82 0.14
C VAL A 156 -8.73 9.26 -0.04
N LEU A 157 -8.59 7.94 -0.09
CA LEU A 157 -7.30 7.27 -0.30
C LEU A 157 -6.66 7.66 -1.65
N ASP A 158 -7.46 7.80 -2.71
CA ASP A 158 -6.98 8.24 -4.02
C ASP A 158 -6.46 9.69 -3.99
N HIS A 159 -7.17 10.59 -3.30
CA HIS A 159 -6.73 11.98 -3.13
C HIS A 159 -5.44 12.08 -2.31
N LEU A 160 -5.34 11.33 -1.22
CA LEU A 160 -4.12 11.27 -0.41
C LEU A 160 -2.95 10.73 -1.23
N THR A 161 -3.17 9.65 -1.98
CA THR A 161 -2.14 9.04 -2.84
C THR A 161 -1.63 10.03 -3.89
N LYS A 162 -2.52 10.79 -4.54
CA LYS A 162 -2.13 11.81 -5.55
C LYS A 162 -1.25 12.92 -4.98
N LYS A 163 -1.37 13.22 -3.67
CA LYS A 163 -0.57 14.24 -2.98
C LYS A 163 0.78 13.71 -2.49
N CYS A 164 0.97 12.40 -2.39
CA CYS A 164 2.25 11.82 -2.00
C CYS A 164 3.36 12.12 -3.03
N PRO A 165 4.63 12.18 -2.63
CA PRO A 165 5.75 12.27 -3.56
C PRO A 165 5.77 11.10 -4.57
N PRO A 166 6.34 11.29 -5.78
CA PRO A 166 6.37 10.27 -6.83
C PRO A 166 6.87 8.89 -6.39
N HIS A 167 7.96 8.83 -5.61
CA HIS A 167 8.54 7.56 -5.14
C HIS A 167 7.58 6.81 -4.19
N VAL A 168 6.86 7.52 -3.32
CA VAL A 168 5.85 6.92 -2.42
C VAL A 168 4.69 6.33 -3.21
N GLN A 169 4.18 7.06 -4.21
CA GLN A 169 3.11 6.57 -5.09
C GLN A 169 3.53 5.29 -5.81
N VAL A 170 4.75 5.27 -6.34
CA VAL A 170 5.30 4.12 -7.06
C VAL A 170 5.46 2.89 -6.15
N VAL A 171 5.94 3.06 -4.92
CA VAL A 171 6.02 1.95 -3.95
C VAL A 171 4.63 1.35 -3.72
N GLY A 172 3.61 2.18 -3.53
CA GLY A 172 2.22 1.72 -3.38
C GLY A 172 1.72 0.91 -4.58
N LEU A 173 2.00 1.36 -5.81
CA LEU A 173 1.66 0.63 -7.04
C LEU A 173 2.43 -0.69 -7.18
N LEU A 174 3.71 -0.72 -6.80
CA LEU A 174 4.54 -1.93 -6.86
C LEU A 174 4.04 -2.99 -5.88
N CYS A 175 3.63 -2.61 -4.67
CA CYS A 175 3.04 -3.53 -3.69
C CYS A 175 1.72 -4.16 -4.17
N GLN A 176 1.04 -3.56 -5.15
CA GLN A 176 -0.19 -4.08 -5.74
C GLN A 176 0.04 -4.95 -6.97
N THR A 177 1.25 -4.94 -7.53
CA THR A 177 1.57 -5.60 -8.77
C THR A 177 2.15 -6.99 -8.50
N GLU A 178 1.35 -8.02 -8.73
CA GLU A 178 1.63 -9.40 -8.31
C GLU A 178 2.75 -10.06 -9.13
N LYS A 179 2.76 -9.82 -10.45
CA LYS A 179 3.71 -10.45 -11.36
C LYS A 179 5.04 -9.70 -11.36
N LYS A 180 6.13 -10.46 -11.21
CA LYS A 180 7.50 -9.95 -11.28
C LYS A 180 7.78 -9.17 -12.55
N GLU A 181 7.44 -9.72 -13.72
CA GLU A 181 7.66 -9.06 -15.01
C GLU A 181 6.91 -7.73 -15.12
N SER A 182 5.68 -7.68 -14.61
CA SER A 182 4.87 -6.45 -14.58
C SER A 182 5.47 -5.39 -13.65
N ARG A 183 6.03 -5.80 -12.50
CA ARG A 183 6.80 -4.88 -11.62
C ARG A 183 8.06 -4.36 -12.29
N HIS A 184 8.81 -5.21 -13.00
CA HIS A 184 10.02 -4.78 -13.70
C HIS A 184 9.71 -3.83 -14.86
N GLU A 185 8.65 -4.09 -15.61
CA GLU A 185 8.14 -3.16 -16.63
C GLU A 185 7.70 -1.83 -16.01
N LEU A 186 7.05 -1.86 -14.84
CA LEU A 186 6.66 -0.67 -14.09
C LEU A 186 7.90 0.14 -13.68
N LEU A 187 8.88 -0.50 -13.03
CA LEU A 187 10.14 0.12 -12.62
C LEU A 187 10.91 0.72 -13.81
N ARG A 188 10.95 0.02 -14.96
CA ARG A 188 11.55 0.54 -16.19
C ARG A 188 10.86 1.81 -16.69
N ARG A 189 9.53 1.86 -16.67
CA ARG A 189 8.79 3.08 -17.05
C ARG A 189 9.03 4.22 -16.07
N VAL A 190 9.02 3.94 -14.78
CA VAL A 190 9.26 4.94 -13.73
C VAL A 190 10.64 5.59 -13.91
N ALA A 191 11.68 4.77 -14.12
CA ALA A 191 13.04 5.23 -14.36
C ALA A 191 13.18 6.02 -15.67
N ALA A 192 12.34 5.73 -16.68
CA ALA A 192 12.29 6.47 -17.96
C ALA A 192 11.49 7.78 -17.90
N GLY A 193 11.01 8.21 -16.72
CA GLY A 193 10.24 9.44 -16.55
C GLY A 193 8.72 9.25 -16.39
N GLY A 194 8.26 8.01 -16.24
CA GLY A 194 6.85 7.68 -16.01
C GLY A 194 6.06 7.40 -17.30
N GLY A 195 4.74 7.53 -17.21
CA GLY A 195 3.82 7.35 -18.35
C GLY A 195 2.66 6.40 -18.07
N VAL A 196 2.01 5.94 -19.13
CA VAL A 196 0.86 5.02 -19.02
C VAL A 196 1.35 3.59 -18.84
N PHE A 197 0.85 2.94 -17.80
CA PHE A 197 1.08 1.52 -17.53
C PHE A 197 -0.23 0.77 -17.51
N LYS A 198 -0.20 -0.44 -18.05
CA LYS A 198 -1.33 -1.35 -18.05
C LYS A 198 -1.04 -2.42 -17.00
N ASN A 199 -1.86 -2.46 -15.95
CA ASN A 199 -1.72 -3.49 -14.93
C ASN A 199 -2.15 -4.88 -15.47
N ASP A 200 -1.90 -5.91 -14.67
CA ASP A 200 -2.25 -7.29 -15.02
C ASP A 200 -3.76 -7.51 -15.25
N LYS A 201 -4.61 -6.62 -14.71
CA LYS A 201 -6.07 -6.61 -14.85
C LYS A 201 -6.55 -5.79 -16.05
N GLY A 202 -5.63 -5.23 -16.83
CA GLY A 202 -5.91 -4.44 -18.02
C GLY A 202 -6.29 -2.97 -17.78
N LEU A 203 -6.34 -2.51 -16.53
CA LEU A 203 -6.52 -1.10 -16.19
C LEU A 203 -5.26 -0.32 -16.56
N LYS A 204 -5.48 0.83 -17.22
CA LYS A 204 -4.43 1.80 -17.50
C LYS A 204 -4.33 2.77 -16.33
N CYS A 205 -3.16 2.88 -15.73
CA CYS A 205 -2.85 3.91 -14.74
C CYS A 205 -1.72 4.81 -15.26
N GLN A 206 -1.77 6.09 -14.87
CA GLN A 206 -0.66 7.01 -15.09
C GLN A 206 0.33 6.84 -13.94
N ILE A 207 1.60 6.63 -14.26
CA ILE A 207 2.66 6.50 -13.27
C ILE A 207 3.56 7.74 -13.33
N PRO A 208 3.92 8.33 -12.18
CA PRO A 208 4.91 9.39 -12.14
C PRO A 208 6.34 8.87 -12.38
N GLY A 209 7.23 9.72 -12.86
CA GLY A 209 8.66 9.43 -12.92
C GLY A 209 9.32 9.57 -11.54
N ALA A 210 10.23 8.64 -11.20
CA ALA A 210 10.98 8.66 -9.95
C ALA A 210 12.32 7.93 -10.11
N ASN A 211 13.28 8.26 -9.24
CA ASN A 211 14.58 7.58 -9.21
C ASN A 211 14.45 6.22 -8.52
N LEU A 212 15.07 5.17 -9.10
CA LEU A 212 15.11 3.83 -8.51
C LEU A 212 15.73 3.81 -7.10
N ASN A 213 16.73 4.67 -6.86
CA ASN A 213 17.36 4.82 -5.55
C ASN A 213 16.37 5.36 -4.51
N ASP A 214 15.60 6.37 -4.87
CA ASP A 214 14.59 6.97 -3.97
C ASP A 214 13.46 5.97 -3.68
N ILE A 215 13.08 5.14 -4.65
CA ILE A 215 12.10 4.06 -4.46
C ILE A 215 12.64 2.99 -3.52
N ALA A 216 13.89 2.56 -3.71
CA ALA A 216 14.54 1.58 -2.85
C ALA A 216 14.67 2.08 -1.41
N ASN A 217 15.11 3.32 -1.23
CA ASN A 217 15.23 3.96 0.08
C ASN A 217 13.86 4.14 0.73
N GLN A 218 12.85 4.60 -0.01
CA GLN A 218 11.50 4.74 0.52
C GLN A 218 10.90 3.40 0.99
N ALA A 219 11.14 2.33 0.23
CA ALA A 219 10.71 0.99 0.64
C ALA A 219 11.48 0.52 1.90
N ASP A 220 12.78 0.82 1.99
CA ASP A 220 13.60 0.50 3.16
C ASP A 220 13.17 1.27 4.42
N ASP A 221 12.86 2.56 4.31
CA ASP A 221 12.36 3.38 5.42
C ASP A 221 11.03 2.83 5.97
N LEU A 222 10.12 2.42 5.07
CA LEU A 222 8.86 1.79 5.46
C LEU A 222 9.08 0.42 6.12
N LEU A 223 10.02 -0.37 5.60
CA LEU A 223 10.41 -1.65 6.20
C LEU A 223 10.99 -1.44 7.60
N GLU A 224 11.91 -0.49 7.77
CA GLU A 224 12.49 -0.16 9.07
C GLU A 224 11.41 0.25 10.08
N SER A 225 10.47 1.10 9.65
CA SER A 225 9.33 1.51 10.48
C SER A 225 8.42 0.34 10.88
N MET A 226 8.25 -0.67 10.01
CA MET A 226 7.47 -1.87 10.33
C MET A 226 8.24 -2.86 11.21
N GLU A 227 9.53 -3.07 10.94
CA GLU A 227 10.39 -4.04 11.63
C GLU A 227 10.88 -3.56 13.00
N SER A 228 10.89 -2.24 13.22
CA SER A 228 11.22 -1.63 14.52
C SER A 228 10.14 -1.81 15.58
N ARG A 229 8.92 -2.20 15.19
CA ARG A 229 7.79 -2.50 16.09
C ARG A 229 7.95 -3.86 16.75
N ASP A 230 7.41 -3.99 17.96
CA ASP A 230 7.42 -5.24 18.71
C ASP A 230 6.59 -6.33 18.04
N THR A 231 5.48 -5.93 17.39
CA THR A 231 4.63 -6.80 16.57
C THR A 231 4.54 -6.28 15.13
N ILE A 232 4.59 -7.19 14.16
CA ILE A 232 4.42 -6.83 12.74
C ILE A 232 2.92 -6.74 12.44
N PRO A 233 2.40 -5.59 11.99
CA PRO A 233 0.96 -5.42 11.73
C PRO A 233 0.47 -6.24 10.53
N ASP A 234 1.24 -6.25 9.43
CA ASP A 234 0.91 -7.01 8.22
C ASP A 234 2.17 -7.61 7.60
N ARG A 235 2.29 -8.93 7.69
CA ARG A 235 3.42 -9.71 7.13
C ARG A 235 3.36 -9.83 5.62
N LYS A 236 2.18 -9.76 4.99
CA LYS A 236 2.07 -9.77 3.52
C LYS A 236 2.56 -8.45 2.95
N LEU A 237 2.18 -7.33 3.56
CA LEU A 237 2.70 -6.02 3.18
C LEU A 237 4.21 -5.93 3.38
N LEU A 238 4.71 -6.45 4.51
CA LEU A 238 6.15 -6.52 4.76
C LEU A 238 6.87 -7.30 3.66
N ALA A 239 6.37 -8.49 3.30
CA ALA A 239 6.95 -9.28 2.22
C ALA A 239 6.94 -8.53 0.88
N ARG A 240 5.85 -7.83 0.55
CA ARG A 240 5.76 -6.99 -0.65
C ARG A 240 6.82 -5.89 -0.65
N LEU A 241 6.97 -5.16 0.45
CA LEU A 241 7.95 -4.09 0.58
C LEU A 241 9.39 -4.61 0.43
N VAL A 242 9.71 -5.77 1.01
CA VAL A 242 11.02 -6.42 0.82
C VAL A 242 11.25 -6.72 -0.66
N ILE A 243 10.29 -7.34 -1.35
CA ILE A 243 10.42 -7.62 -2.78
C ILE A 243 10.62 -6.34 -3.60
N VAL A 244 9.86 -5.28 -3.30
CA VAL A 244 9.99 -3.97 -3.97
C VAL A 244 11.38 -3.38 -3.78
N ARG A 245 11.89 -3.36 -2.54
CA ARG A 245 13.23 -2.87 -2.23
C ARG A 245 14.29 -3.63 -3.02
N GLU A 246 14.24 -4.96 -2.98
CA GLU A 246 15.25 -5.81 -3.63
C GLU A 246 15.18 -5.73 -5.16
N GLU A 247 13.99 -5.65 -5.76
CA GLU A 247 13.85 -5.48 -7.22
C GLU A 247 14.35 -4.10 -7.69
N ALA A 248 14.06 -3.03 -6.94
CA ALA A 248 14.57 -1.70 -7.25
C ALA A 248 16.11 -1.65 -7.17
N ARG A 249 16.71 -2.24 -6.12
CA ARG A 249 18.17 -2.37 -5.97
C ARG A 249 18.81 -3.16 -7.11
N ASN A 250 18.23 -4.31 -7.45
CA ASN A 250 18.71 -5.16 -8.55
C ASN A 250 18.69 -4.43 -9.91
N MET A 251 17.69 -3.57 -10.13
CA MET A 251 17.58 -2.78 -11.36
C MET A 251 18.63 -1.67 -11.49
N MET A 252 19.30 -1.26 -10.40
CA MET A 252 20.36 -0.25 -10.43
C MET A 252 21.73 -0.81 -10.83
N GLY A 253 21.85 -2.12 -11.09
CA GLY A 253 23.02 -2.73 -11.71
C GLY A 253 24.22 -3.01 -10.80
N GLY A 254 24.20 -2.62 -9.51
CA GLY A 254 25.27 -2.94 -8.56
C GLY A 254 25.10 -4.28 -7.82
N GLY A 255 23.97 -4.96 -8.01
CA GLY A 255 23.71 -6.27 -7.44
C GLY A 255 23.57 -6.27 -5.92
N LEU A 256 23.72 -7.46 -5.32
CA LEU A 256 23.49 -7.68 -3.89
C LEU A 256 24.47 -6.92 -2.98
N LEU A 257 25.71 -6.75 -3.45
CA LEU A 257 26.82 -6.18 -2.67
C LEU A 257 27.10 -4.71 -3.02
N ASP A 258 26.15 -4.05 -3.68
CA ASP A 258 26.25 -2.61 -3.95
C ASP A 258 26.39 -1.85 -2.63
N GLU A 259 27.41 -1.01 -2.51
CA GLU A 259 27.67 -0.19 -1.32
C GLU A 259 26.49 0.72 -0.97
N ARG A 260 25.69 1.11 -1.98
CA ARG A 260 24.47 1.91 -1.78
C ARG A 260 23.39 1.17 -0.98
N ASN A 261 23.44 -0.16 -0.90
CA ASN A 261 22.48 -0.97 -0.17
C ASN A 261 22.81 -1.03 1.33
N ASP A 262 24.01 -0.64 1.74
CA ASP A 262 24.46 -0.75 3.14
C ASP A 262 23.72 0.24 4.04
N ARG A 263 22.97 -0.29 5.00
CA ARG A 263 22.28 0.51 6.05
C ARG A 263 23.22 1.09 7.11
N GLY A 264 24.54 0.93 6.97
CA GLY A 264 25.53 1.47 7.88
C GLY A 264 25.62 0.76 9.24
N LEU A 265 24.99 -0.43 9.39
CA LEU A 265 25.10 -1.23 10.62
C LEU A 265 26.56 -1.59 10.92
N THR A 266 27.11 -1.05 12.02
CA THR A 266 28.45 -1.38 12.52
C THR A 266 28.48 -2.69 13.30
N THR A 267 27.33 -3.10 13.85
CA THR A 267 27.14 -4.36 14.58
C THR A 267 25.93 -5.08 14.02
N LEU A 268 26.11 -6.36 13.68
CA LEU A 268 25.01 -7.18 13.17
C LEU A 268 24.04 -7.55 14.31
N PRO A 269 22.72 -7.55 14.05
CA PRO A 269 21.73 -8.00 15.01
C PRO A 269 21.94 -9.44 15.49
N GLU A 270 21.84 -9.65 16.80
CA GLU A 270 22.11 -10.95 17.43
C GLU A 270 21.14 -12.06 16.97
N ALA A 271 19.86 -11.74 16.81
CA ALA A 271 18.84 -12.72 16.42
C ALA A 271 19.08 -13.26 15.00
N GLU A 272 19.32 -12.36 14.05
CA GLU A 272 19.60 -12.67 12.65
C GLU A 272 20.90 -13.47 12.51
N VAL A 273 21.96 -13.11 13.26
CA VAL A 273 23.23 -13.84 13.25
C VAL A 273 23.07 -15.25 13.85
N ASN A 274 22.33 -15.39 14.94
CA ASN A 274 22.06 -16.68 15.56
C ASN A 274 21.25 -17.59 14.62
N PHE A 275 20.23 -17.04 13.97
CA PHE A 275 19.45 -17.78 12.98
C PHE A 275 20.30 -18.18 11.77
N LEU A 276 21.08 -17.25 11.21
CA LEU A 276 21.98 -17.53 10.09
C LEU A 276 23.00 -18.62 10.43
N SER A 277 23.55 -18.61 11.65
CA SER A 277 24.48 -19.64 12.12
C SER A 277 23.84 -21.03 12.12
N LYS A 278 22.55 -21.14 12.50
CA LYS A 278 21.78 -22.40 12.41
C LYS A 278 21.57 -22.82 10.95
N LEU A 279 21.30 -21.86 10.06
CA LEU A 279 21.09 -22.15 8.63
C LEU A 279 22.37 -22.66 7.96
N VAL A 280 23.53 -22.11 8.29
CA VAL A 280 24.83 -22.51 7.73
C VAL A 280 25.27 -23.89 8.24
N ALA A 281 24.84 -24.29 9.45
CA ALA A 281 25.11 -25.61 9.99
C ALA A 281 24.34 -26.74 9.27
N LEU A 282 23.31 -26.40 8.50
CA LEU A 282 22.45 -27.34 7.79
C LEU A 282 22.76 -27.34 6.29
N LYS A 283 22.59 -28.49 5.63
CA LYS A 283 22.73 -28.59 4.17
C LYS A 283 21.51 -27.94 3.47
N PRO A 284 21.70 -27.29 2.30
CA PRO A 284 20.60 -26.82 1.46
C PRO A 284 19.59 -27.93 1.18
N GLY A 285 18.30 -27.61 1.33
CA GLY A 285 17.23 -28.56 1.05
C GLY A 285 15.89 -28.18 1.69
N LYS A 286 14.91 -29.07 1.57
CA LYS A 286 13.51 -28.84 1.99
C LYS A 286 13.36 -28.53 3.49
N ALA A 287 14.22 -29.10 4.34
CA ALA A 287 14.19 -28.83 5.77
C ALA A 287 14.59 -27.39 6.07
N LEU A 288 15.64 -26.91 5.41
CA LEU A 288 16.13 -25.53 5.53
C LEU A 288 15.13 -24.53 4.94
N GLU A 289 14.57 -24.84 3.77
CA GLU A 289 13.51 -24.03 3.14
C GLU A 289 12.29 -23.90 4.05
N ARG A 290 11.87 -24.99 4.71
CA ARG A 290 10.75 -24.95 5.68
C ARG A 290 11.08 -24.08 6.88
N MET A 291 12.31 -24.17 7.41
CA MET A 291 12.74 -23.34 8.53
C MET A 291 12.72 -21.85 8.18
N ILE A 292 13.24 -21.47 7.02
CA ILE A 292 13.16 -20.08 6.51
C ILE A 292 11.69 -19.66 6.38
N ARG A 293 10.85 -20.52 5.78
CA ARG A 293 9.42 -20.25 5.60
C ARG A 293 8.69 -20.02 6.92
N ASP A 294 8.95 -20.85 7.92
CA ASP A 294 8.33 -20.71 9.24
C ASP A 294 8.73 -19.39 9.89
N VAL A 295 10.02 -19.02 9.84
CA VAL A 295 10.51 -17.74 10.39
C VAL A 295 9.91 -16.53 9.66
N MET A 296 9.89 -16.52 8.33
CA MET A 296 9.29 -15.42 7.57
C MET A 296 7.79 -15.24 7.90
N ASN A 297 7.06 -16.35 8.09
CA ASN A 297 5.65 -16.34 8.49
C ASN A 297 5.41 -15.98 9.97
N GLY A 298 6.46 -15.76 10.76
CA GLY A 298 6.32 -15.39 12.16
C GLY A 298 6.20 -16.55 13.12
N LYS A 299 6.82 -17.68 12.80
CA LYS A 299 6.91 -18.84 13.67
C LYS A 299 8.35 -19.04 14.13
N GLY A 300 8.53 -19.74 15.26
CA GLY A 300 9.86 -20.00 15.81
C GLY A 300 10.62 -18.71 16.08
N GLU A 301 11.77 -18.54 15.45
CA GLU A 301 12.66 -17.38 15.64
C GLU A 301 12.11 -16.06 15.07
N GLY A 302 11.06 -16.12 14.25
CA GLY A 302 10.36 -14.94 13.73
C GLY A 302 9.08 -14.57 14.50
N ALA A 303 8.73 -15.33 15.55
CA ALA A 303 7.51 -15.14 16.31
C ALA A 303 7.55 -13.85 17.14
N ASP A 304 6.48 -13.06 17.06
CA ASP A 304 6.36 -11.85 17.84
C ASP A 304 6.24 -12.20 19.33
N ASN A 305 7.00 -11.49 20.17
CA ASN A 305 6.97 -11.67 21.62
C ASN A 305 5.67 -11.05 22.15
N VAL A 306 4.57 -11.81 22.13
CA VAL A 306 3.35 -11.42 22.84
C VAL A 306 3.61 -11.68 24.32
N GLU A 307 4.25 -10.75 25.01
CA GLU A 307 4.27 -10.77 26.46
C GLU A 307 2.84 -10.47 26.93
N GLN A 308 2.16 -11.49 27.47
CA GLN A 308 1.06 -11.27 28.40
C GLN A 308 1.60 -10.44 29.55
N SER A 309 1.18 -9.19 29.63
CA SER A 309 1.38 -8.33 30.79
C SER A 309 0.50 -8.82 31.94
N SER A 310 0.84 -9.95 32.54
CA SER A 310 0.40 -10.28 33.89
C SER A 310 1.59 -10.11 34.82
N ALA A 311 1.58 -8.99 35.54
CA ALA A 311 2.39 -8.82 36.74
C ALA A 311 2.15 -10.00 37.70
N ASP A 312 3.24 -10.44 38.32
CA ASP A 312 3.36 -11.39 39.43
C ASP A 312 2.80 -12.80 39.22
N SER A 313 3.69 -13.79 39.18
CA SER A 313 3.82 -14.78 40.27
C SER A 313 4.94 -15.78 40.02
N HIS A 314 5.61 -16.14 41.10
CA HIS A 314 6.67 -17.13 41.21
C HIS A 314 6.31 -18.52 40.67
N SER A 315 7.36 -19.21 40.19
CA SER A 315 7.56 -20.67 40.07
C SER A 315 6.56 -21.47 39.23
N GLU A 316 7.01 -22.10 38.15
CA GLU A 316 7.53 -23.47 38.15
C GLU A 316 8.04 -23.85 36.76
N GLN A 317 8.84 -24.90 36.77
CA GLN A 317 9.78 -25.36 35.79
C GLN A 317 9.06 -26.24 34.75
N GLU A 318 8.97 -25.81 33.49
CA GLU A 318 8.71 -26.75 32.39
C GLU A 318 9.81 -26.69 31.33
N HIS A 319 10.29 -27.89 31.03
CA HIS A 319 11.58 -28.20 30.47
C HIS A 319 11.37 -28.65 29.02
N LEU A 320 11.86 -27.89 28.03
CA LEU A 320 12.06 -28.41 26.66
C LEU A 320 13.40 -27.91 26.07
N THR A 321 14.43 -28.71 26.33
CA THR A 321 15.50 -29.15 25.41
C THR A 321 16.08 -28.14 24.40
N GLY A 322 17.26 -27.59 24.74
CA GLY A 322 18.50 -27.88 24.01
C GLY A 322 18.92 -26.96 22.86
N VAL A 323 19.58 -25.84 23.18
CA VAL A 323 21.01 -25.54 22.94
C VAL A 323 21.28 -24.21 23.62
N SER A 324 22.25 -24.22 24.54
CA SER A 324 22.65 -23.07 25.34
C SER A 324 23.22 -21.96 24.45
N GLY A 325 22.40 -20.95 24.15
CA GLY A 325 22.85 -19.66 23.65
C GLY A 325 23.18 -18.77 24.84
N ARG A 326 24.36 -18.13 24.80
CA ARG A 326 24.75 -17.06 25.74
C ARG A 326 23.56 -16.14 26.02
N GLY A 327 23.27 -15.90 27.29
CA GLY A 327 22.28 -14.90 27.70
C GLY A 327 22.64 -13.55 27.09
N SER A 328 21.62 -12.83 26.59
CA SER A 328 21.79 -11.51 26.01
C SER A 328 22.48 -10.60 27.02
N VAL A 329 23.60 -10.00 26.62
CA VAL A 329 24.45 -9.12 27.45
C VAL A 329 23.66 -7.89 27.95
N SER A 330 22.49 -7.61 27.38
CA SER A 330 21.61 -6.47 27.67
C SER A 330 20.42 -6.81 28.58
N GLY A 331 20.17 -8.08 28.91
CA GLY A 331 19.00 -8.49 29.71
C GLY A 331 17.63 -8.30 29.04
N ARG A 332 17.57 -7.68 27.85
CA ARG A 332 16.39 -7.67 26.98
C ARG A 332 16.37 -8.93 26.09
N LYS A 333 15.21 -9.57 25.95
CA LYS A 333 15.02 -10.63 24.95
C LYS A 333 15.40 -10.07 23.57
N PRO A 334 16.20 -10.79 22.77
CA PRO A 334 16.52 -10.36 21.42
C PRO A 334 15.23 -10.26 20.60
N ARG A 335 15.15 -9.24 19.73
CA ARG A 335 14.02 -9.08 18.81
C ARG A 335 13.91 -10.32 17.91
N PRO A 336 12.69 -10.72 17.53
CA PRO A 336 12.53 -11.81 16.58
C PRO A 336 13.13 -11.45 15.23
N VAL A 337 13.55 -12.48 14.48
CA VAL A 337 14.14 -12.34 13.15
C VAL A 337 13.16 -11.66 12.22
N ARG A 338 13.57 -10.55 11.60
CA ARG A 338 12.74 -9.81 10.63
C ARG A 338 13.25 -10.01 9.20
N PRO A 339 12.36 -10.22 8.20
CA PRO A 339 12.76 -10.52 6.82
C PRO A 339 13.75 -9.52 6.19
N GLY A 340 13.50 -8.22 6.33
CA GLY A 340 14.32 -7.13 5.81
C GLY A 340 15.69 -7.08 6.48
N MET A 341 15.73 -7.08 7.82
CA MET A 341 16.97 -7.18 8.62
C MET A 341 17.76 -8.47 8.35
N PHE A 342 17.06 -9.59 8.15
CA PHE A 342 17.67 -10.88 7.88
C PHE A 342 18.40 -10.89 6.54
N LEU A 343 17.75 -10.40 5.47
CA LEU A 343 18.40 -10.28 4.16
C LEU A 343 19.59 -9.32 4.21
N GLU A 344 19.47 -8.19 4.93
CA GLU A 344 20.58 -7.26 5.15
C GLU A 344 21.77 -7.95 5.84
N THR A 345 21.49 -8.75 6.87
CA THR A 345 22.51 -9.51 7.60
C THR A 345 23.19 -10.54 6.70
N VAL A 346 22.43 -11.26 5.86
CA VAL A 346 22.97 -12.21 4.88
C VAL A 346 23.88 -11.49 3.88
N SER A 347 23.44 -10.35 3.33
CA SER A 347 24.21 -9.56 2.37
C SER A 347 25.52 -9.05 2.96
N LYS A 348 25.50 -8.54 4.21
CA LYS A 348 26.71 -8.07 4.90
C LYS A 348 27.70 -9.19 5.17
N VAL A 349 27.23 -10.34 5.64
CA VAL A 349 28.11 -11.50 5.87
C VAL A 349 28.69 -12.00 4.55
N LEU A 350 27.88 -12.05 3.49
CA LEU A 350 28.34 -12.42 2.15
C LEU A 350 29.40 -11.45 1.62
N GLY A 351 29.21 -10.14 1.78
CA GLY A 351 30.19 -9.11 1.42
C GLY A 351 31.51 -9.27 2.18
N GLY A 352 31.44 -9.58 3.48
CA GLY A 352 32.61 -9.90 4.29
C GLY A 352 33.36 -11.14 3.79
N VAL A 353 32.64 -12.22 3.46
CA VAL A 353 33.22 -13.48 2.94
C VAL A 353 33.93 -13.27 1.59
N TYR A 354 33.37 -12.41 0.73
CA TYR A 354 34.00 -12.05 -0.54
C TYR A 354 35.23 -11.15 -0.34
N ALA A 355 35.18 -10.17 0.57
CA ALA A 355 36.31 -9.31 0.88
C ALA A 355 37.49 -10.09 1.49
N SER A 356 37.22 -11.15 2.25
CA SER A 356 38.25 -12.02 2.84
C SER A 356 38.83 -13.05 1.87
N ASN A 357 38.45 -13.03 0.58
CA ASN A 357 38.86 -14.01 -0.46
C ASN A 357 38.63 -15.49 -0.05
N THR A 358 37.75 -15.72 0.93
CA THR A 358 37.31 -17.05 1.35
C THR A 358 36.14 -17.49 0.47
N SER A 359 36.35 -17.47 -0.84
CA SER A 359 35.38 -17.92 -1.82
C SER A 359 35.24 -19.45 -1.68
N GLY A 360 34.07 -19.93 -1.25
CA GLY A 360 33.86 -21.36 -0.97
C GLY A 360 32.39 -21.75 -0.83
N ILE A 361 32.15 -22.98 -0.38
CA ILE A 361 30.80 -23.57 -0.18
C ILE A 361 29.91 -22.65 0.67
N THR A 362 30.48 -21.93 1.65
CA THR A 362 29.75 -21.00 2.51
C THR A 362 29.17 -19.81 1.75
N ALA A 363 29.88 -19.23 0.77
CA ALA A 363 29.36 -18.12 -0.03
C ALA A 363 28.18 -18.56 -0.90
N GLN A 364 28.32 -19.71 -1.58
CA GLN A 364 27.23 -20.30 -2.37
C GLN A 364 26.02 -20.67 -1.51
N HIS A 365 26.25 -21.14 -0.28
CA HIS A 365 25.18 -21.42 0.67
C HIS A 365 24.41 -20.15 1.07
N LEU A 366 25.12 -19.06 1.35
CA LEU A 366 24.51 -17.77 1.70
C LEU A 366 23.74 -17.16 0.53
N GLU A 367 24.26 -17.25 -0.69
CA GLU A 367 23.53 -16.86 -1.91
C GLU A 367 22.25 -17.68 -2.09
N TRP A 368 22.34 -19.01 -1.86
CA TRP A 368 21.18 -19.88 -1.90
C TRP A 368 20.14 -19.50 -0.84
N VAL A 369 20.57 -19.19 0.39
CA VAL A 369 19.69 -18.72 1.48
C VAL A 369 19.01 -17.41 1.09
N HIS A 370 19.76 -16.46 0.54
CA HIS A 370 19.23 -15.19 0.07
C HIS A 370 18.13 -15.38 -1.00
N GLN A 371 18.44 -16.13 -2.07
CA GLN A 371 17.50 -16.41 -3.16
C GLN A 371 16.26 -17.19 -2.69
N THR A 372 16.46 -18.19 -1.82
CA THR A 372 15.35 -19.00 -1.27
C THR A 372 14.43 -18.14 -0.40
N THR A 373 14.99 -17.22 0.37
CA THR A 373 14.21 -16.28 1.18
C THR A 373 13.36 -15.37 0.30
N LEU A 374 13.92 -14.80 -0.77
CA LEU A 374 13.15 -13.99 -1.73
C LEU A 374 12.01 -14.78 -2.39
N LYS A 375 12.26 -16.04 -2.76
CA LYS A 375 11.23 -16.91 -3.33
C LYS A 375 10.08 -17.13 -2.34
N ILE A 376 10.39 -17.41 -1.08
CA ILE A 376 9.39 -17.60 -0.02
C ILE A 376 8.59 -16.31 0.19
N LEU A 377 9.25 -15.15 0.25
CA LEU A 377 8.58 -13.86 0.42
C LEU A 377 7.68 -13.54 -0.77
N GLN A 378 8.09 -13.89 -1.99
CA GLN A 378 7.24 -13.76 -3.19
C GLN A 378 5.96 -14.59 -3.08
N GLU A 379 6.05 -15.84 -2.59
CA GLU A 379 4.89 -16.72 -2.36
C GLU A 379 4.01 -16.26 -1.18
N MET A 380 4.56 -15.48 -0.25
CA MET A 380 3.79 -14.91 0.87
C MET A 380 3.09 -13.60 0.50
N ALA A 381 3.71 -12.81 -0.37
CA ALA A 381 3.23 -11.50 -0.80
C ALA A 381 1.98 -11.56 -1.67
N PHE A 382 1.88 -12.58 -2.53
CA PHE A 382 0.87 -12.79 -3.56
C PHE A 382 0.52 -14.27 -3.65
#